data_AF-A0A6Y5LJ46-F1
#
_entry.id   AF-A0A6Y5LJ46-F1
#
_cell.length_a   1.000
_cell.length_b   1.000
_cell.length_c   1.000
_cell.angle_alpha   90.00
_cell.angle_beta   90.00
_cell.angle_gamma   90.00
#
_symmetry.space_group_name_H-M   'P 1'
#
loop_
_entity.id
_entity.type
_entity.pdbx_description
1 polymer ?
#
loop_
_entity_poly.entity_id
_entity_poly.type
_entity_poly.pdbx_seq_one_letter_code
_entity_poly.pdbx_strand_id
1 'polypeptide(L)'
;MNIDKRTLREVAEKATPGPWTLFSDIDTKTFSIHTPRDKRCENVIKWGGFDCQPNAEANAEFIAAFNPKVALALLDENIQLQREKDAIEAVALALRDDMRQAREQLAAAEPEEIPKGLAGQIVGLLAHNIGDKLLAQKIWNACRAAMLNGGKS
;
A
#
# COMPACT_ATOMS: atom_id res chain seq x y z
N MET A 1 -15.46 7.93 -12.43
CA MET A 1 -14.98 8.45 -13.72
C MET A 1 -13.73 7.65 -14.10
N ASN A 2 -13.68 7.05 -15.29
CA ASN A 2 -12.49 6.35 -15.77
C ASN A 2 -11.71 7.32 -16.69
N ILE A 3 -10.46 7.62 -16.34
CA ILE A 3 -9.62 8.54 -17.11
C ILE A 3 -8.72 7.69 -18.02
N ASP A 4 -8.85 7.87 -19.32
CA ASP A 4 -7.95 7.23 -20.28
C ASP A 4 -6.57 7.92 -20.29
N LYS A 5 -5.68 7.43 -19.43
CA LYS A 5 -4.32 7.97 -19.25
C LYS A 5 -3.47 7.86 -20.52
N ARG A 6 -3.73 6.88 -21.39
CA ARG A 6 -2.99 6.70 -22.64
C ARG A 6 -3.36 7.79 -23.62
N THR A 7 -4.67 7.97 -23.83
CA THR A 7 -5.17 9.05 -24.69
C THR A 7 -4.71 10.42 -24.18
N LEU A 8 -4.72 10.66 -22.86
CA LEU A 8 -4.20 11.90 -22.28
C LEU A 8 -2.70 12.11 -22.56
N ARG A 9 -1.88 11.06 -22.41
CA ARG A 9 -0.45 11.13 -22.74
C ARG A 9 -0.22 11.47 -24.21
N GLU A 10 -0.89 10.77 -25.11
CA GLU A 10 -0.74 10.98 -26.56
C GLU A 10 -1.16 12.40 -26.97
N VAL A 11 -2.20 12.97 -26.35
CA VAL A 11 -2.61 14.35 -26.58
C VAL A 11 -1.58 15.34 -26.02
N ALA A 12 -1.04 15.09 -24.82
CA ALA A 12 -0.03 15.96 -24.22
C ALA A 12 1.30 15.94 -25.00
N GLU A 13 1.74 14.78 -25.51
CA GLU A 13 2.95 14.67 -26.33
C GLU A 13 2.84 15.40 -27.67
N LYS A 14 1.63 15.49 -28.24
CA LYS A 14 1.38 16.19 -29.51
C LYS A 14 1.20 17.70 -29.35
N ALA A 15 0.88 18.16 -28.14
CA ALA A 15 0.68 19.57 -27.86
C ALA A 15 2.01 20.35 -27.85
N THR A 16 1.94 21.67 -28.02
CA THR A 16 3.12 22.55 -27.89
C THR A 16 3.79 22.33 -26.54
N PRO A 17 5.07 21.92 -26.48
CA PRO A 17 5.73 21.67 -25.21
C PRO A 17 5.75 22.91 -24.30
N GLY A 18 5.67 22.68 -22.99
CA GLY A 18 5.81 23.74 -21.99
C GLY A 18 7.25 24.25 -21.83
N PRO A 19 7.50 25.26 -20.98
CA PRO A 19 6.52 25.94 -20.13
C PRO A 19 5.61 26.89 -20.92
N TRP A 20 4.37 27.01 -20.45
CA TRP A 20 3.41 27.99 -20.95
C TRP A 20 3.25 29.09 -19.91
N THR A 21 2.95 30.32 -20.36
CA THR A 21 2.74 31.49 -19.51
C THR A 21 1.50 32.25 -19.93
N LEU A 22 0.87 32.92 -18.96
CA LEU A 22 -0.23 33.85 -19.19
C LEU A 22 0.28 35.12 -19.85
N PHE A 23 -0.40 35.54 -20.91
CA PHE A 23 -0.39 36.90 -21.42
C PHE A 23 -1.74 37.55 -21.11
N SER A 24 -1.71 38.68 -20.40
CA SER A 24 -2.88 39.49 -20.12
C SER A 24 -2.69 40.91 -20.65
N ASP A 25 -3.70 41.39 -21.38
CA ASP A 25 -3.83 42.78 -21.81
C ASP A 25 -5.23 43.25 -21.42
N ILE A 26 -5.27 44.11 -20.40
CA ILE A 26 -6.50 44.62 -19.79
C ILE A 26 -7.22 45.56 -20.76
N ASP A 27 -6.48 46.36 -21.54
CA ASP A 27 -7.04 47.37 -22.43
C ASP A 27 -7.79 46.71 -23.60
N THR A 28 -7.24 45.62 -24.12
CA THR A 28 -7.87 44.83 -25.19
C THR A 28 -8.72 43.66 -24.69
N LYS A 29 -8.79 43.44 -23.37
CA LYS A 29 -9.41 42.26 -22.73
C LYS A 29 -8.91 40.95 -23.34
N THR A 30 -7.61 40.89 -23.66
CA THR A 30 -7.00 39.72 -24.26
C THR A 30 -6.29 38.92 -23.17
N PHE A 31 -6.76 37.68 -22.95
CA PHE A 31 -6.11 36.69 -22.12
C PHE A 31 -5.71 35.52 -23.01
N SER A 32 -4.43 35.19 -23.05
CA SER A 32 -3.90 34.17 -23.95
C SER A 32 -2.73 33.45 -23.31
N ILE A 33 -2.37 32.31 -23.89
CA ILE A 33 -1.29 31.45 -23.38
C ILE A 33 -0.18 31.45 -24.42
N HIS A 34 1.05 31.68 -24.00
CA HIS A 34 2.21 31.75 -24.89
C HIS A 34 3.40 30.96 -24.32
N THR A 35 4.46 30.82 -25.11
CA THR A 35 5.75 30.33 -24.60
C THR A 35 6.62 31.52 -24.16
N PRO A 36 7.51 31.37 -23.16
CA PRO A 36 8.36 32.47 -22.69
C PRO A 36 9.27 33.11 -23.74
N ARG A 37 9.51 32.42 -24.87
CA ARG A 37 10.38 32.91 -25.95
C ARG A 37 9.63 33.68 -27.03
N ASP A 38 8.30 33.65 -27.01
CA ASP A 38 7.49 34.35 -27.99
C ASP A 38 7.49 35.85 -27.70
N LYS A 39 7.85 36.65 -28.71
CA LYS A 39 8.01 38.10 -28.61
C LYS A 39 6.84 38.92 -29.14
N ARG A 40 5.73 38.30 -29.59
CA ARG A 40 4.37 38.91 -29.73
C ARG A 40 3.39 38.17 -30.66
N CYS A 41 3.69 37.00 -31.23
CA CYS A 41 2.90 36.55 -32.41
C CYS A 41 2.49 35.07 -32.51
N GLU A 42 2.71 34.21 -31.52
CA GLU A 42 2.26 32.81 -31.57
C GLU A 42 1.66 32.37 -30.22
N ASN A 43 0.48 32.92 -29.90
CA ASN A 43 -0.33 32.40 -28.82
C ASN A 43 -0.52 30.89 -29.03
N VAL A 44 -0.10 30.09 -28.04
CA VAL A 44 -0.40 28.66 -27.96
C VAL A 44 -1.93 28.47 -27.93
N ILE A 45 -2.63 29.33 -27.18
CA ILE A 45 -4.09 29.39 -27.13
C ILE A 45 -4.52 30.86 -27.10
N LYS A 46 -5.40 31.24 -28.03
CA LYS A 46 -6.15 32.51 -28.01
C LYS A 46 -7.65 32.19 -28.14
N TRP A 47 -8.38 32.25 -27.04
CA TRP A 47 -9.80 31.91 -27.00
C TRP A 47 -10.57 32.85 -26.08
N GLY A 48 -11.67 33.42 -26.59
CA GLY A 48 -12.48 34.40 -25.87
C GLY A 48 -13.45 33.81 -24.84
N GLY A 49 -13.42 32.50 -24.60
CA GLY A 49 -14.38 31.84 -23.71
C GLY A 49 -15.80 31.75 -24.28
N PHE A 50 -16.67 31.00 -23.61
CA PHE A 50 -18.13 30.96 -23.87
C PHE A 50 -18.92 31.81 -22.86
N ASP A 51 -18.24 32.35 -21.86
CA ASP A 51 -18.80 33.01 -20.68
C ASP A 51 -18.82 34.54 -20.78
N CYS A 52 -18.49 35.10 -21.94
CA CYS A 52 -18.27 36.54 -22.15
C CYS A 52 -17.03 37.10 -21.41
N GLN A 53 -16.02 36.25 -21.18
CA GLN A 53 -14.70 36.58 -20.60
C GLN A 53 -14.57 36.93 -19.11
N PRO A 54 -15.57 36.82 -18.21
CA PRO A 54 -15.37 37.13 -16.80
C PRO A 54 -14.32 36.24 -16.13
N ASN A 55 -14.11 35.00 -16.60
CA ASN A 55 -13.09 34.08 -16.07
C ASN A 55 -11.88 33.90 -17.00
N ALA A 56 -11.75 34.71 -18.05
CA ALA A 56 -10.77 34.46 -19.10
C ALA A 56 -9.32 34.44 -18.59
N GLU A 57 -8.98 35.34 -17.66
CA GLU A 57 -7.65 35.37 -17.03
C GLU A 57 -7.37 34.10 -16.22
N ALA A 58 -8.29 33.74 -15.31
CA ALA A 58 -8.17 32.57 -14.45
C ALA A 58 -8.10 31.26 -15.26
N ASN A 59 -8.88 31.16 -16.35
CA ASN A 59 -8.83 30.00 -17.24
C ASN A 59 -7.48 29.90 -17.96
N ALA A 60 -6.95 31.02 -18.45
CA ALA A 60 -5.66 31.06 -19.12
C ALA A 60 -4.51 30.73 -18.13
N GLU A 61 -4.57 31.25 -16.90
CA GLU A 61 -3.62 30.90 -15.84
C GLU A 61 -3.68 29.41 -15.49
N PHE A 62 -4.88 28.85 -15.31
CA PHE A 62 -5.07 27.43 -15.02
C PHE A 62 -4.47 26.53 -16.11
N ILE A 63 -4.76 26.81 -17.38
CA ILE A 63 -4.25 26.01 -18.51
C ILE A 63 -2.73 26.21 -18.67
N ALA A 64 -2.21 27.42 -18.44
CA ALA A 64 -0.76 27.66 -18.49
C ALA A 64 -0.02 26.90 -17.39
N ALA A 65 -0.57 26.85 -16.18
CA ALA A 65 -0.05 26.04 -15.08
C ALA A 65 -0.16 24.53 -15.40
N PHE A 66 -1.28 24.08 -15.96
CA PHE A 66 -1.52 22.70 -16.38
C PHE A 66 -1.10 22.43 -17.84
N ASN A 67 0.07 22.94 -18.22
CA ASN A 67 0.62 22.73 -19.56
C ASN A 67 1.04 21.26 -19.81
N PRO A 68 1.32 20.85 -21.06
CA PRO A 68 1.63 19.47 -21.40
C PRO A 68 2.82 18.88 -20.65
N LYS A 69 3.84 19.69 -20.31
CA LYS A 69 4.98 19.23 -19.52
C LYS A 69 4.54 18.80 -18.11
N VAL A 70 3.66 19.58 -17.47
CA VAL A 70 3.11 19.25 -16.15
C VAL A 70 2.17 18.06 -16.23
N ALA A 71 1.31 17.99 -17.25
CA ALA A 71 0.43 16.85 -17.45
C ALA A 71 1.20 15.52 -17.61
N LEU A 72 2.29 15.52 -18.41
CA LEU A 72 3.14 14.34 -18.57
C LEU A 72 3.84 13.94 -17.27
N ALA A 73 4.38 14.90 -16.53
CA ALA A 73 5.01 14.64 -15.23
C ALA A 73 4.02 14.01 -14.23
N LEU A 74 2.79 14.55 -14.13
CA LEU A 74 1.75 14.00 -13.27
C LEU A 74 1.31 12.58 -13.71
N LEU A 75 1.29 12.30 -15.02
CA LEU A 75 1.02 10.96 -15.53
C LEU A 75 2.13 9.97 -15.17
N ASP A 76 3.39 10.39 -15.22
CA ASP A 76 4.54 9.57 -14.81
C ASP A 76 4.51 9.28 -13.30
N GLU A 77 4.27 10.29 -12.47
CA GLU A 77 4.07 10.12 -11.02
C GLU A 77 2.91 9.16 -10.73
N ASN A 78 1.80 9.28 -11.46
CA ASN A 78 0.66 8.40 -11.27
C ASN A 78 0.97 6.92 -11.63
N ILE A 79 1.75 6.68 -12.69
CA ILE A 79 2.20 5.33 -13.05
C ILE A 79 3.15 4.78 -11.98
N GLN A 80 4.05 5.61 -11.46
CA GLN A 80 4.96 5.21 -10.39
C GLN A 80 4.19 4.82 -9.12
N LEU A 81 3.22 5.64 -8.70
CA LEU A 81 2.35 5.34 -7.55
C LEU A 81 1.56 4.05 -7.74
N GLN A 82 1.09 3.76 -8.96
CA GLN A 82 0.39 2.50 -9.24
C GLN A 82 1.32 1.29 -9.07
N ARG A 83 2.57 1.38 -9.54
CA ARG A 83 3.55 0.30 -9.37
C ARG A 83 3.89 0.07 -7.90
N GLU A 84 4.07 1.14 -7.13
CA GLU A 84 4.34 1.06 -5.70
C GLU A 84 3.16 0.44 -4.94
N LYS A 85 1.93 0.83 -5.29
CA LYS A 85 0.71 0.23 -4.74
C LYS A 85 0.69 -1.28 -5.01
N ASP A 86 0.92 -1.70 -6.25
CA ASP A 86 0.87 -3.11 -6.62
C ASP A 86 1.99 -3.91 -5.91
N ALA A 87 3.18 -3.31 -5.73
CA ALA A 87 4.27 -3.91 -4.99
C ALA A 87 3.95 -4.08 -3.50
N ILE A 88 3.36 -3.05 -2.86
CA ILE A 88 2.92 -3.12 -1.47
C ILE A 88 1.83 -4.18 -1.29
N GLU A 89 0.87 -4.27 -2.22
CA GLU A 89 -0.17 -5.29 -2.19
C GLU A 89 0.43 -6.70 -2.31
N ALA A 90 1.43 -6.91 -3.18
CA ALA A 90 2.14 -8.17 -3.28
C ALA A 90 2.89 -8.54 -1.99
N VAL A 91 3.58 -7.58 -1.36
CA VAL A 91 4.26 -7.79 -0.08
C VAL A 91 3.28 -8.11 1.04
N ALA A 92 2.14 -7.41 1.10
CA ALA A 92 1.11 -7.67 2.11
C ALA A 92 0.47 -9.06 1.95
N LEU A 93 0.32 -9.54 0.71
CA LEU A 93 -0.12 -10.91 0.44
C LEU A 93 0.90 -11.95 0.88
N ALA A 94 2.18 -11.76 0.53
CA ALA A 94 3.25 -12.66 0.97
C ALA A 94 3.34 -12.73 2.50
N LEU A 95 3.31 -11.59 3.18
CA LEU A 95 3.33 -11.55 4.65
C LEU A 95 2.12 -12.26 5.27
N ARG A 96 0.95 -12.17 4.66
CA ARG A 96 -0.25 -12.89 5.13
C ARG A 96 -0.05 -14.40 5.06
N ASP A 97 0.58 -14.89 4.00
CA ASP A 97 0.82 -16.31 3.80
C ASP A 97 1.94 -16.82 4.72
N ASP A 98 3.02 -16.05 4.89
CA ASP A 98 4.08 -16.35 5.86
C ASP A 98 3.52 -16.45 7.29
N MET A 99 2.66 -15.50 7.68
CA MET A 99 2.02 -15.52 8.99
C MET A 99 1.07 -16.72 9.18
N ARG A 100 0.45 -17.21 8.11
CA ARG A 100 -0.36 -18.43 8.15
C ARG A 100 0.52 -19.65 8.34
N GLN A 101 1.59 -19.76 7.55
CA GLN A 101 2.53 -20.88 7.63
C GLN A 101 3.19 -20.93 9.01
N ALA A 102 3.59 -19.79 9.57
CA ALA A 102 4.15 -19.70 10.92
C ALA A 102 3.17 -20.20 11.99
N ARG A 103 1.87 -19.90 11.85
CA ARG A 103 0.82 -20.42 12.76
C ARG A 103 0.63 -21.92 12.62
N GLU A 104 0.66 -22.46 11.40
CA GLU A 104 0.57 -23.90 11.16
C GLU A 104 1.78 -24.65 11.73
N GLN A 105 2.98 -24.11 11.55
CA GLN A 105 4.20 -24.66 12.16
C GLN A 105 4.14 -24.63 13.69
N LEU A 106 3.66 -23.53 14.28
CA LEU A 106 3.47 -23.43 15.73
C LEU A 106 2.46 -24.46 16.24
N ALA A 107 1.34 -24.65 15.53
CA ALA A 107 0.34 -25.65 15.88
C ALA A 107 0.89 -27.09 15.74
N ALA A 108 1.72 -27.36 14.72
CA ALA A 108 2.36 -28.66 14.54
C ALA A 108 3.48 -28.92 15.55
N ALA A 109 4.10 -27.86 16.09
CA ALA A 109 5.13 -27.93 17.12
C ALA A 109 4.56 -27.93 18.55
N GLU A 110 3.23 -27.85 18.73
CA GLU A 110 2.63 -28.10 20.04
C GLU A 110 3.07 -29.49 20.53
N PRO A 111 3.56 -29.60 21.78
CA PRO A 111 4.21 -30.81 22.25
C PRO A 111 3.26 -32.00 22.18
N GLU A 112 3.81 -33.13 21.74
CA GLU A 112 3.16 -34.44 21.72
C GLU A 112 2.48 -34.67 23.08
N GLU A 113 1.15 -34.87 23.09
CA GLU A 113 0.45 -35.31 24.30
C GLU A 113 1.22 -36.51 24.87
N ILE A 114 1.53 -36.50 26.18
CA ILE A 114 2.25 -37.59 26.86
C ILE A 114 1.68 -38.93 26.35
N PRO A 115 2.51 -39.81 25.73
CA PRO A 115 2.01 -40.99 25.04
C PRO A 115 1.03 -41.77 25.90
N LYS A 116 -0.14 -42.09 25.33
CA LYS A 116 -1.21 -42.78 26.05
C LYS A 116 -0.66 -44.09 26.64
N GLY A 117 -0.61 -44.17 27.97
CA GLY A 117 -0.09 -45.33 28.72
C GLY A 117 1.23 -45.08 29.46
N LEU A 118 2.04 -44.08 29.05
CA LEU A 118 3.31 -43.78 29.72
C LEU A 118 3.11 -43.33 31.17
N ALA A 119 2.07 -42.52 31.42
CA ALA A 119 1.67 -42.13 32.77
C ALA A 119 1.37 -43.36 33.67
N GLY A 120 0.72 -44.39 33.11
CA GLY A 120 0.42 -45.63 33.83
C GLY A 120 1.67 -46.45 34.12
N GLN A 121 2.62 -46.51 33.18
CA GLN A 121 3.91 -47.18 33.35
C GLN A 121 4.75 -46.50 34.45
N ILE A 122 4.83 -45.17 34.44
CA ILE A 122 5.58 -44.40 35.44
C ILE A 122 4.95 -44.58 36.83
N VAL A 123 3.62 -44.45 36.95
CA VAL A 123 2.93 -44.68 38.23
C VAL A 123 3.10 -46.13 38.70
N GLY A 124 3.09 -47.11 37.79
CA GLY A 124 3.33 -48.51 38.13
C GLY A 124 4.71 -48.77 38.71
N LEU A 125 5.76 -48.20 38.10
CA LEU A 125 7.14 -48.29 38.59
C LEU A 125 7.30 -47.60 39.96
N LEU A 126 6.72 -46.41 40.13
CA LEU A 126 6.73 -45.71 41.42
C LEU A 126 6.00 -46.50 42.51
N ALA A 127 4.83 -47.06 42.19
CA ALA A 127 4.05 -47.86 43.12
C ALA A 127 4.80 -49.13 43.54
N HIS A 128 5.57 -49.75 42.63
CA HIS A 128 6.41 -50.91 42.95
C HIS A 128 7.51 -50.58 43.96
N ASN A 129 8.19 -49.43 43.79
CA ASN A 129 9.28 -49.02 44.68
C ASN A 129 8.80 -48.46 46.03
N ILE A 130 7.65 -47.79 46.05
CA ILE A 130 7.11 -47.11 47.24
C ILE A 130 6.19 -48.05 48.04
N GLY A 131 5.57 -49.05 47.40
CA GLY A 131 4.57 -49.93 48.00
C GLY A 131 3.18 -49.29 48.15
N ASP A 132 3.01 -48.01 47.78
CA ASP A 132 1.74 -47.26 47.85
C ASP A 132 1.37 -46.68 46.47
N LYS A 133 0.35 -47.29 45.86
CA LYS A 133 -0.16 -46.92 44.54
C LYS A 133 -0.85 -45.55 44.52
N LEU A 134 -1.51 -45.16 45.62
CA LEU A 134 -2.23 -43.90 45.71
C LEU A 134 -1.25 -42.73 45.88
N LEU A 135 -0.20 -42.93 46.67
CA LEU A 135 0.89 -41.96 46.82
C LEU A 135 1.67 -41.77 45.51
N ALA A 136 1.98 -42.85 44.80
CA ALA A 136 2.63 -42.81 43.48
C ALA A 136 1.82 -41.99 42.45
N GLN A 137 0.50 -42.18 42.40
CA GLN A 137 -0.38 -41.42 41.51
C GLN A 137 -0.41 -39.92 41.86
N LYS A 138 -0.43 -39.58 43.16
CA LYS A 138 -0.38 -38.18 43.62
C LYS A 138 0.93 -37.50 43.23
N ILE A 139 2.07 -38.19 43.41
CA ILE A 139 3.39 -37.69 43.02
C ILE A 139 3.44 -37.41 41.51
N TRP A 140 3.01 -38.36 40.68
CA TRP A 140 2.96 -38.17 39.22
C TRP A 140 2.10 -36.96 38.82
N ASN A 141 0.90 -36.83 39.40
CA ASN A 141 0.00 -35.71 39.09
C ASN A 141 0.62 -34.35 39.48
N ALA A 142 1.28 -34.27 40.62
CA ALA A 142 1.98 -33.06 41.07
C ALA A 142 3.15 -32.70 40.14
N CYS A 143 3.98 -33.68 39.77
CA CYS A 143 5.09 -33.48 38.82
C CYS A 143 4.58 -33.06 37.43
N ARG A 144 3.52 -33.70 36.93
CA ARG A 144 2.92 -33.34 35.64
C ARG A 144 2.35 -31.91 35.66
N ALA A 145 1.66 -31.52 36.72
CA ALA A 145 1.14 -30.17 36.87
C ALA A 145 2.27 -29.12 36.91
N ALA A 146 3.37 -29.42 37.60
CA ALA A 146 4.55 -28.54 37.62
C ALA A 146 5.19 -28.40 36.24
N MET A 147 5.33 -29.50 35.47
CA MET A 147 5.88 -29.47 34.10
C MET A 147 5.00 -28.68 33.12
N LEU A 148 3.66 -28.80 33.22
CA LEU A 148 2.73 -28.07 32.34
C LEU A 148 2.59 -26.59 32.71
N ASN A 149 2.75 -26.23 33.98
CA ASN A 149 2.61 -24.84 34.45
C ASN A 149 3.94 -24.07 34.47
N GLY A 150 5.09 -24.76 34.47
CA GLY A 150 6.42 -24.15 34.55
C GLY A 150 6.90 -23.39 33.31
N GLY A 151 6.15 -23.42 32.20
CA GLY A 151 6.44 -22.65 30.98
C GLY A 151 5.76 -21.27 30.90
N LYS A 152 4.98 -20.89 31.91
CA LYS A 152 4.31 -19.58 32.01
C LYS A 152 4.95 -18.77 33.14
N SER A 153 6.11 -18.19 32.88
CA SER A 153 6.69 -17.14 33.72
C SER A 153 7.30 -16.05 32.86
#